data_AF-A0A6I3FX63-F1
#
_entry.id   AF-A0A6I3FX63-F1
#
_cell.length_a   1.000
_cell.length_b   1.000
_cell.length_c   1.000
_cell.angle_alpha   90.00
_cell.angle_beta   90.00
_cell.angle_gamma   90.00
#
_symmetry.space_group_name_H-M   'P 1'
#
loop_
_entity.id
_entity.type
_entity.pdbx_description
1 polymer ?
#
loop_
_entity_poly.entity_id
_entity_poly.type
_entity_poly.pdbx_seq_one_letter_code
_entity_poly.pdbx_strand_id
1 'polypeptide(L)'
;MRIVQWFRSVGDRFGVLPIVILAAITRLWNLGYPNKLVFDETYYVKDAYTLWIAGHELAWPEGANDSFTSGNPEVYKTDPEFVVHAPLGKWIIGLGMRILGPSNPWGWRIMPALFGILSVWLLFLIAKRLLGSTRWALLPAFLLAIDGQAIVVSRTAILDGIVTG
;
A
#
# COMPACT_ATOMS: atom_id res chain seq x y z
N MET A 1 35.08 25.67 -11.21
CA MET A 1 33.60 25.56 -11.34
C MET A 1 33.07 24.18 -11.75
N ARG A 2 33.88 23.28 -12.35
CA ARG A 2 33.43 21.98 -12.89
C ARG A 2 32.98 20.94 -11.83
N ILE A 3 33.64 20.90 -10.68
CA ILE A 3 33.32 19.97 -9.56
C ILE A 3 31.98 20.31 -8.90
N VAL A 4 31.69 21.59 -8.66
CA VAL A 4 30.43 22.03 -8.04
C VAL A 4 29.22 21.76 -8.95
N GLN A 5 29.39 21.90 -10.26
CA GLN A 5 28.35 21.56 -11.25
C GLN A 5 28.10 20.05 -11.33
N TRP A 6 29.16 19.23 -11.20
CA TRP A 6 29.04 17.78 -11.14
C TRP A 6 28.24 17.32 -9.92
N PHE A 7 28.56 17.81 -8.71
CA PHE A 7 27.79 17.52 -7.50
C PHE A 7 26.33 17.98 -7.59
N ARG A 8 26.07 19.16 -8.17
CA ARG A 8 24.70 19.64 -8.43
C ARG A 8 23.94 18.72 -9.39
N SER A 9 24.55 18.31 -10.50
CA SER A 9 23.95 17.39 -11.47
C SER A 9 23.64 16.02 -10.87
N VAL A 10 24.50 15.51 -10.00
CA VAL A 10 24.28 14.22 -9.31
C VAL A 10 23.13 14.38 -8.31
N GLY A 11 23.12 15.43 -7.50
CA GLY A 11 22.02 15.73 -6.57
C GLY A 11 20.68 15.93 -7.27
N ASP A 12 20.65 16.57 -8.44
CA ASP A 12 19.41 16.80 -9.20
C ASP A 12 18.85 15.53 -9.86
N ARG A 13 19.68 14.50 -10.07
CA ARG A 13 19.28 13.20 -10.61
C ARG A 13 18.92 12.20 -9.52
N PHE A 14 19.70 12.16 -8.44
CA PHE A 14 19.62 11.10 -7.44
C PHE A 14 19.10 11.58 -6.08
N GLY A 15 18.83 12.88 -5.90
CA GLY A 15 18.39 13.44 -4.62
C GLY A 15 17.07 12.85 -4.09
N VAL A 16 16.22 12.30 -4.96
CA VAL A 16 14.98 11.62 -4.56
C VAL A 16 15.21 10.21 -4.04
N LEU A 17 16.32 9.54 -4.40
CA LEU A 17 16.56 8.14 -4.03
C LEU A 17 16.61 7.92 -2.51
N PRO A 18 17.34 8.72 -1.71
CA PRO A 18 17.31 8.56 -0.25
C PRO A 18 15.92 8.72 0.34
N ILE A 19 15.07 9.58 -0.25
CA ILE A 19 13.69 9.80 0.20
C ILE A 19 12.82 8.59 -0.12
N VAL A 20 12.95 8.01 -1.31
CA VAL A 20 12.23 6.79 -1.70
C VAL A 20 12.70 5.59 -0.86
N ILE A 21 13.99 5.48 -0.57
CA ILE A 21 14.53 4.46 0.34
C ILE A 21 13.96 4.64 1.75
N LEU A 22 13.91 5.88 2.26
CA LEU A 22 13.28 6.18 3.55
C LEU A 22 11.80 5.76 3.54
N ALA A 23 11.05 6.10 2.50
CA ALA A 23 9.65 5.72 2.34
C ALA A 23 9.48 4.18 2.29
N ALA A 24 10.40 3.48 1.63
CA ALA A 24 10.42 2.02 1.58
C ALA A 24 10.69 1.41 2.96
N ILE A 25 11.66 1.94 3.71
CA ILE A 25 11.93 1.49 5.08
C ILE A 25 10.69 1.71 5.96
N THR A 26 10.10 2.91 5.96
CA THR A 26 8.96 3.22 6.84
C THR A 26 7.72 2.38 6.52
N ARG A 27 7.52 1.97 5.26
CA ARG A 27 6.34 1.21 4.81
C ARG A 27 6.56 -0.30 4.82
N LEU A 28 7.76 -0.79 4.55
CA LEU A 28 8.03 -2.24 4.46
C LEU A 28 8.60 -2.83 5.74
N TRP A 29 9.21 -2.01 6.62
CA TRP A 29 9.79 -2.52 7.85
C TRP A 29 8.74 -3.20 8.73
N ASN A 30 8.92 -4.49 9.01
CA ASN A 30 8.00 -5.28 9.83
C ASN A 30 6.53 -5.19 9.37
N LEU A 31 6.28 -5.20 8.05
CA LEU A 31 4.93 -5.07 7.48
C LEU A 31 3.98 -6.20 7.92
N GLY A 32 4.54 -7.36 8.21
CA GLY A 32 3.80 -8.52 8.73
C GLY A 32 3.19 -8.33 10.12
N TYR A 33 3.62 -7.31 10.87
CA TYR A 33 3.12 -7.06 12.23
C TYR A 33 2.04 -5.97 12.24
N PRO A 34 0.94 -6.17 12.99
CA PRO A 34 0.58 -7.38 13.72
C PRO A 34 0.00 -8.46 12.78
N ASN A 35 0.13 -9.73 13.15
CA ASN A 35 -0.52 -10.85 12.44
C ASN A 35 -2.00 -10.97 12.85
N LYS A 36 -2.76 -9.93 12.54
CA LYS A 36 -4.20 -9.84 12.74
C LYS A 36 -4.76 -8.81 11.76
N LEU A 37 -6.02 -8.99 11.36
CA LEU A 37 -6.75 -7.97 10.61
C LEU A 37 -7.11 -6.83 11.56
N VAL A 38 -6.74 -5.60 11.20
CA VAL A 38 -7.07 -4.40 11.98
C VAL A 38 -7.95 -3.47 11.16
N PHE A 39 -8.88 -2.78 11.83
CA PHE A 39 -9.75 -1.79 11.18
C PHE A 39 -10.48 -2.39 9.97
N ASP A 40 -10.52 -1.69 8.84
CA ASP A 40 -11.21 -2.15 7.63
C ASP A 40 -10.51 -3.30 6.90
N GLU A 41 -9.32 -3.73 7.33
CA GLU A 41 -8.73 -5.00 6.84
C GLU A 41 -9.65 -6.19 7.15
N THR A 42 -10.50 -6.06 8.17
CA THR A 42 -11.52 -7.06 8.53
C THR A 42 -12.58 -7.27 7.46
N TYR A 43 -12.70 -6.36 6.48
CA TYR A 43 -13.56 -6.50 5.32
C TYR A 43 -12.70 -6.64 4.06
N TYR A 44 -11.90 -5.62 3.72
CA TYR A 44 -11.21 -5.55 2.44
C TYR A 44 -10.28 -6.72 2.12
N VAL A 45 -9.61 -7.30 3.11
CA VAL A 45 -8.72 -8.45 2.88
C VAL A 45 -9.52 -9.69 2.52
N LYS A 46 -10.62 -9.92 3.22
CA LYS A 46 -11.50 -11.07 3.02
C LYS A 46 -12.26 -10.95 1.71
N ASP A 47 -12.83 -9.78 1.43
CA ASP A 47 -13.48 -9.48 0.15
C ASP A 47 -12.51 -9.61 -1.02
N ALA A 48 -11.27 -9.11 -0.88
CA ALA A 48 -10.25 -9.25 -1.91
C ALA A 48 -9.89 -10.72 -2.18
N TYR A 49 -9.96 -11.58 -1.15
CA TYR A 49 -9.72 -13.01 -1.30
C TYR A 49 -10.86 -13.68 -2.08
N THR A 50 -12.11 -13.47 -1.67
CA THR A 50 -13.29 -14.06 -2.33
C THR A 50 -13.48 -13.53 -3.75
N LEU A 51 -13.26 -12.23 -3.96
CA LEU A 51 -13.24 -11.61 -5.29
C LEU A 51 -12.22 -12.28 -6.22
N TRP A 52 -11.02 -12.59 -5.71
CA TRP A 52 -9.96 -13.21 -6.50
C TRP A 52 -10.26 -14.66 -6.89
N ILE A 53 -10.90 -15.45 -6.01
CA ILE A 53 -11.17 -16.88 -6.25
C ILE A 53 -12.53 -17.15 -6.90
N ALA A 54 -13.56 -16.37 -6.57
CA ALA A 54 -14.94 -16.57 -7.00
C ALA A 54 -15.41 -15.53 -8.04
N GLY A 55 -14.61 -14.48 -8.28
CA GLY A 55 -14.94 -13.39 -9.20
C GLY A 55 -15.94 -12.36 -8.66
N HIS A 56 -16.40 -12.54 -7.42
CA HIS A 56 -17.29 -11.63 -6.69
C HIS A 56 -17.12 -11.84 -5.17
N GLU A 57 -17.52 -10.85 -4.38
CA GLU A 57 -17.42 -10.88 -2.92
C GLU A 57 -18.50 -11.78 -2.29
N LEU A 58 -18.05 -12.61 -1.33
CA LEU A 58 -18.87 -13.60 -0.62
C LEU A 58 -18.90 -13.29 0.87
N ALA A 59 -20.07 -13.41 1.48
CA ALA A 59 -20.29 -13.10 2.88
C ALA A 59 -19.48 -14.01 3.83
N TRP A 60 -19.14 -13.48 5.00
CA TRP A 60 -18.33 -14.19 5.99
C TRP A 60 -19.11 -14.46 7.28
N PRO A 61 -18.84 -15.58 7.99
CA PRO A 61 -19.40 -15.82 9.31
C PRO A 61 -18.77 -14.89 10.36
N GLU A 62 -19.45 -14.79 11.51
CA GLU A 62 -18.88 -14.11 12.68
C GLU A 62 -17.61 -14.83 13.14
N GLY A 63 -16.60 -14.08 13.59
CA GLY A 63 -15.30 -14.65 13.98
C GLY A 63 -14.40 -15.08 12.81
N ALA A 64 -14.79 -14.84 11.55
CA ALA A 64 -13.99 -15.21 10.38
C ALA A 64 -12.56 -14.62 10.37
N ASN A 65 -12.32 -13.51 11.07
CA ASN A 65 -11.00 -12.88 11.14
C ASN A 65 -9.95 -13.80 11.78
N ASP A 66 -10.33 -14.53 12.84
CA ASP A 66 -9.45 -15.46 13.54
C ASP A 66 -9.18 -16.69 12.66
N SER A 67 -10.19 -17.18 11.94
CA SER A 67 -10.01 -18.28 10.98
C SER A 67 -9.08 -17.88 9.83
N PHE A 68 -9.26 -16.67 9.29
CA PHE A 68 -8.45 -16.18 8.18
C PHE A 68 -6.97 -16.05 8.58
N THR A 69 -6.72 -15.43 9.73
CA THR A 69 -5.36 -15.19 10.23
C THR A 69 -4.66 -16.45 10.76
N SER A 70 -5.42 -17.48 11.14
CA SER A 70 -4.89 -18.83 11.44
C SER A 70 -4.62 -19.68 10.19
N GLY A 71 -4.85 -19.14 8.99
CA GLY A 71 -4.57 -19.82 7.73
C GLY A 71 -5.71 -20.70 7.22
N ASN A 72 -6.93 -20.52 7.73
CA ASN A 72 -8.14 -21.17 7.23
C ASN A 72 -9.12 -20.14 6.63
N PRO A 73 -8.84 -19.65 5.40
CA PRO A 73 -9.68 -18.64 4.74
C PRO A 73 -10.94 -19.22 4.09
N GLU A 74 -11.15 -20.54 4.08
CA GLU A 74 -12.25 -21.20 3.34
C GLU A 74 -13.57 -21.26 4.12
N VAL A 75 -13.73 -20.44 5.16
CA VAL A 75 -14.96 -20.35 5.98
C VAL A 75 -16.01 -19.40 5.40
N TYR A 76 -15.81 -18.87 4.20
CA TYR A 76 -16.76 -17.98 3.53
C TYR A 76 -18.08 -18.70 3.19
N LYS A 77 -19.17 -17.95 3.10
CA LYS A 77 -20.50 -18.43 2.74
C LYS A 77 -20.68 -18.39 1.22
N THR A 78 -21.75 -18.99 0.74
CA THR A 78 -22.18 -18.89 -0.67
C THR A 78 -23.03 -17.65 -0.95
N ASP A 79 -23.48 -16.95 0.09
CA ASP A 79 -24.27 -15.73 -0.03
C ASP A 79 -23.39 -14.55 -0.49
N PRO A 80 -23.91 -13.65 -1.33
CA PRO A 80 -23.18 -12.46 -1.75
C PRO A 80 -22.95 -11.50 -0.58
N GLU A 81 -21.81 -10.80 -0.60
CA GLU A 81 -21.51 -9.75 0.38
C GLU A 81 -22.07 -8.38 -0.04
N PHE A 82 -22.31 -7.51 0.93
CA PHE A 82 -22.72 -6.15 0.66
C PHE A 82 -21.52 -5.28 0.28
N VAL A 83 -21.38 -4.99 -1.02
CA VAL A 83 -20.24 -4.24 -1.57
C VAL A 83 -20.62 -2.80 -1.84
N VAL A 84 -19.91 -1.86 -1.21
CA VAL A 84 -20.11 -0.41 -1.40
C VAL A 84 -18.92 0.30 -2.06
N HIS A 85 -17.81 -0.40 -2.29
CA HIS A 85 -16.58 0.16 -2.84
C HIS A 85 -16.23 -0.44 -4.19
N ALA A 86 -15.55 0.35 -5.03
CA ALA A 86 -15.08 -0.10 -6.33
C ALA A 86 -14.10 -1.29 -6.19
N PRO A 87 -14.17 -2.30 -7.08
CA PRO A 87 -13.43 -3.55 -6.92
C PRO A 87 -11.92 -3.41 -7.16
N LEU A 88 -11.47 -2.32 -7.81
CA LEU A 88 -10.07 -2.19 -8.25
C LEU A 88 -9.07 -2.29 -7.09
N GLY A 89 -9.32 -1.62 -5.97
CA GLY A 89 -8.41 -1.70 -4.83
C GLY A 89 -8.39 -3.09 -4.19
N LYS A 90 -9.53 -3.79 -4.19
CA LYS A 90 -9.62 -5.19 -3.74
C LYS A 90 -8.84 -6.13 -4.67
N TRP A 91 -8.92 -5.93 -6.00
CA TRP A 91 -8.08 -6.68 -6.96
C TRP A 91 -6.59 -6.48 -6.71
N ILE A 92 -6.16 -5.26 -6.39
CA ILE A 92 -4.76 -4.95 -6.09
C ILE A 92 -4.32 -5.66 -4.80
N ILE A 93 -5.14 -5.65 -3.75
CA ILE A 93 -4.87 -6.41 -2.51
C ILE A 93 -4.82 -7.92 -2.79
N GLY A 94 -5.79 -8.42 -3.56
CA GLY A 94 -5.88 -9.83 -4.00
C GLY A 94 -4.64 -10.30 -4.76
N LEU A 95 -4.06 -9.44 -5.61
CA LEU A 95 -2.81 -9.75 -6.32
C LEU A 95 -1.64 -9.99 -5.34
N GLY A 96 -1.53 -9.20 -4.28
CA GLY A 96 -0.53 -9.41 -3.23
C GLY A 96 -0.71 -10.76 -2.54
N MET A 97 -1.95 -11.10 -2.17
CA MET A 97 -2.28 -12.38 -1.54
C MET A 97 -2.07 -13.57 -2.48
N ARG A 98 -2.28 -13.40 -3.79
CA ARG A 98 -2.02 -14.45 -4.78
C ARG A 98 -0.53 -14.80 -4.84
N ILE A 99 0.35 -13.83 -4.65
CA ILE A 99 1.81 -14.02 -4.76
C ILE A 99 2.41 -14.53 -3.44
N LEU A 100 2.00 -13.95 -2.29
CA LEU A 100 2.62 -14.24 -0.98
C LEU A 100 1.76 -15.10 -0.05
N GLY A 101 0.56 -15.46 -0.48
CA GLY A 101 -0.40 -16.26 0.27
C GLY A 101 -1.37 -15.40 1.10
N PRO A 102 -2.64 -15.84 1.23
CA PRO A 102 -3.66 -15.15 2.02
C PRO A 102 -3.54 -15.41 3.52
N SER A 103 -2.62 -16.26 3.99
CA SER A 103 -2.36 -16.53 5.42
C SER A 103 -1.24 -15.67 6.01
N ASN A 104 -0.52 -14.93 5.16
CA ASN A 104 0.59 -14.08 5.56
C ASN A 104 0.17 -12.60 5.44
N PRO A 105 0.30 -11.79 6.49
CA PRO A 105 -0.05 -10.37 6.42
C PRO A 105 0.72 -9.56 5.40
N TRP A 106 1.92 -10.02 5.02
CA TRP A 106 2.63 -9.45 3.88
C TRP A 106 1.82 -9.55 2.58
N GLY A 107 1.08 -10.65 2.36
CA GLY A 107 0.29 -10.85 1.15
C GLY A 107 -0.76 -9.77 0.96
N TRP A 108 -1.52 -9.44 2.00
CA TRP A 108 -2.54 -8.42 1.86
C TRP A 108 -2.01 -6.99 2.00
N ARG A 109 -0.88 -6.74 2.68
CA ARG A 109 -0.33 -5.38 2.88
C ARG A 109 0.71 -4.92 1.86
N ILE A 110 1.35 -5.84 1.12
CA ILE A 110 2.49 -5.48 0.25
C ILE A 110 2.10 -4.49 -0.85
N MET A 111 0.95 -4.68 -1.50
CA MET A 111 0.52 -3.80 -2.59
C MET A 111 0.18 -2.39 -2.11
N PRO A 112 -0.63 -2.19 -1.04
CA PRO A 112 -0.78 -0.87 -0.41
C PRO A 112 0.56 -0.20 -0.09
N ALA A 113 1.52 -0.94 0.46
CA ALA A 113 2.82 -0.39 0.83
C ALA A 113 3.63 0.07 -0.40
N LEU A 114 3.61 -0.71 -1.48
CA LEU A 114 4.27 -0.36 -2.74
C LEU A 114 3.63 0.87 -3.38
N PHE A 115 2.29 0.99 -3.37
CA PHE A 115 1.60 2.18 -3.87
C PHE A 115 1.92 3.41 -3.01
N GLY A 116 2.03 3.26 -1.69
CA GLY A 116 2.49 4.33 -0.80
C GLY A 116 3.91 4.83 -1.13
N ILE A 117 4.83 3.92 -1.44
CA ILE A 117 6.20 4.28 -1.87
C ILE A 117 6.17 4.96 -3.24
N LEU A 118 5.36 4.43 -4.17
CA LEU A 118 5.19 5.00 -5.50
C LEU A 118 4.64 6.43 -5.44
N SER A 119 3.67 6.70 -4.56
CA SER A 119 3.10 8.03 -4.34
C SER A 119 4.14 9.07 -3.91
N VAL A 120 5.13 8.68 -3.10
CA VAL A 120 6.26 9.57 -2.74
C VAL A 120 7.08 9.95 -3.97
N TRP A 121 7.38 8.99 -4.83
CA TRP A 121 8.12 9.24 -6.07
C TRP A 121 7.30 10.07 -7.08
N LEU A 122 6.01 9.77 -7.24
CA LEU A 122 5.11 10.53 -8.10
C LEU A 122 4.94 11.97 -7.63
N LEU A 123 4.79 12.19 -6.31
CA LEU A 123 4.72 13.53 -5.74
C LEU A 123 5.98 14.34 -6.05
N PHE A 124 7.16 13.71 -5.97
CA PHE A 124 8.40 14.35 -6.42
C PHE A 124 8.35 14.75 -7.90
N LEU A 125 7.91 13.86 -8.80
CA LEU A 125 7.82 14.17 -10.23
C LEU A 125 6.86 15.34 -10.53
N ILE A 126 5.70 15.32 -9.87
CA ILE A 126 4.69 16.38 -10.00
C ILE A 126 5.26 17.70 -9.46
N ALA A 127 5.81 17.70 -8.25
CA ALA A 127 6.40 18.90 -7.66
C ALA A 127 7.59 19.43 -8.49
N LYS A 128 8.40 18.54 -9.08
CA LYS A 128 9.50 18.93 -9.97
C LYS A 128 8.98 19.61 -11.23
N ARG A 129 7.87 19.13 -11.79
CA ARG A 129 7.22 19.75 -12.96
C ARG A 129 6.60 21.09 -12.63
N LEU A 130 5.96 21.22 -11.47
CA LEU A 130 5.28 22.46 -11.04
C LEU A 130 6.25 23.55 -10.59
N LEU A 131 7.27 23.19 -9.80
CA LEU A 131 8.20 24.15 -9.19
C LEU A 131 9.43 24.43 -10.07
N GLY A 132 9.63 23.65 -11.14
CA GLY A 132 10.78 23.78 -12.04
C GLY A 132 12.15 23.53 -11.39
N SER A 133 12.17 23.05 -10.14
CA SER A 133 13.38 22.90 -9.33
C SER A 133 13.36 21.58 -8.58
N THR A 134 14.41 20.78 -8.76
CA THR A 134 14.57 19.52 -8.04
C THR A 134 14.61 19.74 -6.53
N ARG A 135 15.31 20.78 -6.05
CA ARG A 135 15.46 21.03 -4.61
C ARG A 135 14.12 21.29 -3.94
N TRP A 136 13.28 22.11 -4.57
CA TRP A 136 11.95 22.42 -4.06
C TRP A 136 10.99 21.24 -4.18
N ALA A 137 11.21 20.34 -5.15
CA ALA A 137 10.45 19.10 -5.28
C ALA A 137 10.80 18.04 -4.23
N LEU A 138 12.01 18.06 -3.66
CA LEU A 138 12.41 17.12 -2.61
C LEU A 138 11.62 17.34 -1.31
N LEU A 139 11.26 18.58 -0.99
CA LEU A 139 10.54 18.91 0.25
C LEU A 139 9.17 18.21 0.37
N PRO A 140 8.21 18.36 -0.57
CA PRO A 140 6.92 17.70 -0.46
C PRO A 140 7.06 16.16 -0.49
N ALA A 141 7.99 15.63 -1.28
CA ALA A 141 8.27 14.19 -1.30
C ALA A 141 8.79 13.68 0.05
N PHE A 142 9.72 14.44 0.67
CA PHE A 142 10.23 14.13 2.00
C PHE A 142 9.14 14.18 3.05
N LEU A 143 8.28 15.20 3.03
CA LEU A 143 7.16 15.31 3.96
C LEU A 143 6.21 14.12 3.84
N LEU A 144 5.83 13.70 2.63
CA LEU A 144 4.98 12.52 2.43
C LEU A 144 5.68 11.21 2.84
N ALA A 145 7.00 11.12 2.70
CA ALA A 145 7.76 9.94 3.10
C ALA A 145 7.69 9.69 4.62
N ILE A 146 7.62 10.75 5.43
CA ILE A 146 7.59 10.72 6.89
C ILE A 146 6.21 11.01 7.50
N ASP A 147 5.21 11.32 6.68
CA ASP A 147 3.86 11.61 7.15
C ASP A 147 3.23 10.37 7.82
N GLY A 148 2.83 10.52 9.08
CA GLY A 148 2.36 9.40 9.91
C GLY A 148 1.08 8.76 9.37
N GLN A 149 0.15 9.57 8.88
CA GLN A 149 -1.11 9.08 8.32
C GLN A 149 -0.86 8.32 7.02
N ALA A 150 -0.07 8.89 6.11
CA ALA A 150 0.32 8.24 4.86
C ALA A 150 1.06 6.93 5.10
N ILE A 151 1.91 6.86 6.12
CA ILE A 151 2.58 5.61 6.52
C ILE A 151 1.56 4.58 7.02
N VAL A 152 0.65 4.94 7.93
CA VAL A 152 -0.35 4.00 8.47
C VAL A 152 -1.27 3.47 7.37
N VAL A 153 -1.85 4.37 6.56
CA VAL A 153 -2.74 4.01 5.45
C VAL A 153 -2.05 3.11 4.43
N SER A 154 -0.78 3.38 4.11
CA SER A 154 -0.02 2.53 3.18
C SER A 154 0.38 1.18 3.77
N ARG A 155 0.38 1.02 5.10
CA ARG A 155 0.78 -0.22 5.78
C ARG A 155 -0.40 -1.13 6.11
N THR A 156 -1.62 -0.62 6.02
CA THR A 156 -2.84 -1.38 6.21
C THR A 156 -3.48 -1.68 4.86
N ALA A 157 -4.06 -2.88 4.72
CA ALA A 157 -4.76 -3.28 3.51
C ALA A 157 -6.16 -2.64 3.42
N ILE A 158 -6.19 -1.32 3.34
CA ILE A 158 -7.39 -0.50 3.15
C ILE A 158 -7.36 0.18 1.78
N LEU A 159 -8.52 0.58 1.29
CA LEU A 159 -8.65 1.12 -0.07
C LEU A 159 -8.18 2.58 -0.17
N ASP A 160 -8.25 3.36 0.91
CA ASP A 160 -7.96 4.80 0.94
C ASP A 160 -6.57 5.18 0.37
N GLY A 161 -5.58 4.31 0.52
CA GLY A 161 -4.22 4.52 0.01
C GLY A 161 -4.04 4.22 -1.48
N ILE A 162 -4.96 3.47 -2.08
CA ILE A 162 -4.86 2.95 -3.46
C ILE A 162 -5.91 3.59 -4.37
N VAL A 163 -7.15 3.69 -3.89
CA VAL A 163 -8.29 4.25 -4.60
C VAL A 163 -9.03 5.16 -3.62
N THR A 164 -8.78 6.46 -3.71
CA THR A 164 -9.62 7.46 -3.03
C THR A 164 -10.93 7.55 -3.83
N GLY A 165 -12.01 7.01 -3.28
CA GLY A 165 -13.35 7.02 -3.88
C GLY A 165 -14.39 7.33 -2.83
#